data_AF-A0A3B9AJL6-F1
#
_entry.id   AF-A0A3B9AJL6-F1
#
_cell.length_a   1.000
_cell.length_b   1.000
_cell.length_c   1.000
_cell.angle_alpha   90.00
_cell.angle_beta   90.00
_cell.angle_gamma   90.00
#
_symmetry.space_group_name_H-M   'P 1'
#
loop_
_entity.id
_entity.type
_entity.pdbx_description
1 polymer ?
#
loop_
_entity_poly.entity_id
_entity_poly.type
_entity_poly.pdbx_seq_one_letter_code
_entity_poly.pdbx_strand_id
1 'polypeptide(L)'
;MDGERWTMDDERLTMNLSPKILDKKEFILYSQKQVILGMKKLQSSKPQGASISQRESRYFSESARRAIVEEIENGLSKAEASRRYKVSQSVIFKWIAKYSKFYQKQLRQVVEHESESLRLKQVSEELERVYALLGREQAKSMYLEAIIEQADSSLNLDLKKNFDVPQSPLCKNKKPKNH
;
A
#
# COMPACT_ATOMS: atom_id res chain seq x y z
N MET A 1 83.15 32.85 -19.17
CA MET A 1 83.83 32.68 -17.88
C MET A 1 82.85 33.17 -16.82
N ASP A 2 81.79 32.39 -16.57
CA ASP A 2 81.67 31.38 -15.50
C ASP A 2 81.21 32.15 -14.24
N GLY A 3 79.91 32.23 -13.92
CA GLY A 3 79.06 31.11 -13.55
C GLY A 3 79.25 30.86 -12.05
N GLU A 4 78.27 31.21 -11.21
CA GLU A 4 78.05 30.80 -9.80
C GLU A 4 77.02 31.78 -9.18
N ARG A 5 76.10 31.47 -8.26
CA ARG A 5 75.66 30.27 -7.56
C ARG A 5 74.45 30.72 -6.70
N TRP A 6 73.46 29.86 -6.52
CA TRP A 6 72.20 30.12 -5.79
C TRP A 6 72.39 30.54 -4.33
N THR A 7 71.65 31.54 -3.84
CA THR A 7 71.04 31.58 -2.49
C THR A 7 69.85 32.56 -2.53
N MET A 8 68.61 32.09 -2.63
CA MET A 8 67.72 31.84 -1.48
C MET A 8 67.15 33.14 -0.87
N ASP A 9 66.37 33.87 -1.69
CA ASP A 9 65.48 34.93 -1.21
C ASP A 9 64.24 34.30 -0.57
N ASP A 10 64.37 33.91 0.69
CA ASP A 10 63.22 33.73 1.57
C ASP A 10 63.51 34.55 2.84
N GLU A 11 63.52 35.88 2.64
CA GLU A 11 63.43 36.82 3.74
C GLU A 11 62.09 36.63 4.45
N ARG A 12 62.09 35.71 5.41
CA ARG A 12 61.29 35.83 6.63
C ARG A 12 61.72 37.11 7.34
N LEU A 13 61.26 38.26 6.84
CA LEU A 13 61.23 39.46 7.64
C LEU A 13 59.98 39.41 8.52
N THR A 14 60.13 38.74 9.66
CA THR A 14 59.25 38.96 10.80
C THR A 14 59.44 40.41 11.24
N MET A 15 58.63 41.32 10.72
CA MET A 15 58.45 42.64 11.29
C MET A 15 57.12 42.67 12.02
N ASN A 16 57.24 42.45 13.33
CA ASN A 16 56.23 42.71 14.33
C ASN A 16 55.64 44.12 14.13
N LEU A 17 54.39 44.19 13.66
CA LEU A 17 53.53 45.33 13.94
C LEU A 17 52.51 44.91 15.00
N SER A 18 52.77 45.36 16.23
CA SER A 18 51.81 45.34 17.32
C SER A 18 50.48 45.97 16.86
N PRO A 19 49.31 45.39 17.20
CA PRO A 19 48.02 45.81 16.65
C PRO A 19 47.63 47.19 17.18
N LYS A 20 47.94 48.23 16.40
CA LYS A 20 47.38 49.56 16.61
C LYS A 20 45.93 49.54 16.13
N ILE A 21 45.02 49.54 17.11
CA ILE A 21 43.59 49.89 17.07
C ILE A 21 43.06 50.08 15.64
N LEU A 22 42.56 48.98 15.04
CA LEU A 22 41.86 49.03 13.77
C LEU A 22 40.48 49.68 13.97
N ASP A 23 40.15 50.66 13.13
CA ASP A 23 38.80 51.21 13.00
C ASP A 23 37.82 50.07 12.66
N LYS A 24 36.57 50.16 13.15
CA LYS A 24 35.55 49.09 13.09
C LYS A 24 35.30 48.59 11.66
N LYS A 25 35.55 49.44 10.65
CA LYS A 25 35.41 49.13 9.22
C LYS A 25 36.49 48.15 8.72
N GLU A 26 37.72 48.30 9.18
CA GLU A 26 38.84 47.41 8.84
C GLU A 26 38.68 46.03 9.50
N PHE A 27 38.08 45.96 10.69
CA PHE A 27 37.78 44.70 11.36
C PHE A 27 36.72 43.87 10.64
N ILE A 28 35.68 44.52 10.09
CA ILE A 28 34.64 43.85 9.30
C ILE A 28 35.21 43.31 7.98
N LEU A 29 36.06 44.09 7.31
CA LEU A 29 36.72 43.66 6.07
C LEU A 29 37.70 42.51 6.32
N TYR A 30 38.47 42.55 7.41
CA TYR A 30 39.36 41.46 7.81
C TYR A 30 38.56 40.19 8.14
N SER A 31 37.45 40.30 8.87
CA SER A 31 36.55 39.18 9.17
C SER A 31 35.96 38.54 7.90
N GLN A 32 35.46 39.35 6.96
CA GLN A 32 34.96 38.84 5.67
C GLN A 32 36.06 38.19 4.83
N LYS A 33 37.27 38.78 4.79
CA LYS A 33 38.42 38.24 4.04
C LYS A 33 38.91 36.91 4.62
N GLN A 34 38.88 36.74 5.94
CA GLN A 34 39.25 35.48 6.63
C GLN A 34 38.26 34.34 6.32
N VAL A 35 36.95 34.62 6.26
CA VAL A 35 35.93 33.64 5.87
C VAL A 35 36.13 33.18 4.41
N ILE A 36 36.35 34.12 3.49
CA ILE A 36 36.57 33.83 2.06
C ILE A 36 37.86 33.02 1.83
N LEU A 37 38.92 33.30 2.59
CA LEU A 37 40.19 32.56 2.52
C LEU A 37 40.06 31.14 3.11
N GLY A 38 39.24 30.96 4.16
CA GLY A 38 38.90 29.64 4.70
C GLY A 38 38.09 28.76 3.74
N MET A 39 37.18 29.35 2.97
CA MET A 39 36.34 28.61 2.00
C MET A 39 37.13 28.09 0.79
N LYS A 40 38.22 28.77 0.38
CA LYS A 40 39.08 28.35 -0.73
C LYS A 40 39.97 27.13 -0.41
N LYS A 41 40.14 26.79 0.88
CA LYS A 41 40.98 25.65 1.32
C LYS A 41 40.28 24.29 1.27
N LEU A 42 39.02 24.23 0.82
CA LEU A 42 38.25 22.98 0.68
C LEU A 42 38.04 22.54 -0.78
N GLN A 43 38.76 23.13 -1.73
CA GLN A 43 38.73 22.71 -3.14
C GLN A 43 40.14 22.43 -3.68
N SER A 44 40.79 21.38 -3.20
CA SER A 44 41.90 20.74 -3.93
C SER A 44 42.29 19.38 -3.34
N SER A 45 41.50 18.36 -3.63
CA SER A 45 42.07 17.07 -4.04
C SER A 45 41.02 16.32 -4.85
N LYS A 46 41.27 16.25 -6.16
CA LYS A 46 40.54 15.35 -7.05
C LYS A 46 41.09 13.94 -6.75
N PRO A 47 40.28 12.99 -6.26
CA PRO A 47 40.78 11.63 -6.04
C PRO A 47 41.12 11.04 -7.41
N GLN A 48 42.40 10.73 -7.58
CA GLN A 48 42.95 10.14 -8.79
C GLN A 48 42.43 8.71 -8.93
N GLY A 49 41.82 8.43 -10.09
CA GLY A 49 41.60 7.12 -10.71
C GLY A 49 41.51 5.90 -9.80
N ALA A 50 40.36 5.68 -9.17
CA ALA A 50 39.97 4.31 -8.84
C ALA A 50 39.79 3.57 -10.17
N SER A 51 40.62 2.56 -10.45
CA SER A 51 40.43 1.68 -11.61
C SER A 51 39.01 1.15 -11.56
N ILE A 52 38.16 1.58 -12.48
CA ILE A 52 36.83 0.99 -12.68
C ILE A 52 37.12 -0.41 -13.19
N SER A 53 37.27 -1.36 -12.25
CA SER A 53 37.20 -2.79 -12.52
C SER A 53 35.90 -2.97 -13.30
N GLN A 54 35.98 -3.11 -14.62
CA GLN A 54 34.83 -3.41 -15.46
C GLN A 54 34.13 -4.59 -14.80
N ARG A 55 32.96 -4.33 -14.20
CA ARG A 55 32.17 -5.39 -13.61
C ARG A 55 31.77 -6.28 -14.78
N GLU A 56 32.40 -7.45 -14.84
CA GLU A 56 32.11 -8.46 -15.82
C GLU A 56 30.60 -8.74 -15.77
N SER A 57 29.89 -8.43 -16.86
CA SER A 57 28.44 -8.61 -16.91
C SER A 57 28.16 -10.10 -16.95
N ARG A 58 27.84 -10.67 -15.78
CA ARG A 58 27.45 -12.07 -15.68
C ARG A 58 26.00 -12.23 -16.10
N TYR A 59 25.78 -13.06 -17.11
CA TYR A 59 24.44 -13.45 -17.53
C TYR A 59 24.01 -14.69 -16.76
N PHE A 60 22.88 -14.60 -16.07
CA PHE A 60 22.26 -15.75 -15.40
C PHE A 60 21.16 -16.33 -16.29
N SER A 61 21.21 -17.64 -16.53
CA SER A 61 20.12 -18.36 -17.18
C SER A 61 18.81 -18.23 -16.39
N GLU A 62 17.67 -18.49 -17.03
CA GLU A 62 16.39 -18.44 -16.32
C GLU A 62 16.28 -19.48 -15.20
N SER A 63 16.81 -20.69 -15.42
CA SER A 63 16.86 -21.75 -14.41
C SER A 63 17.68 -21.34 -13.19
N ALA A 64 18.86 -20.73 -13.39
CA ALA A 64 19.69 -20.24 -12.29
C ALA A 64 18.99 -19.14 -11.49
N ARG A 65 18.28 -18.22 -12.16
CA ARG A 65 17.50 -17.17 -11.50
C ARG A 65 16.37 -17.75 -10.64
N ARG A 66 15.68 -18.78 -11.12
CA ARG A 66 14.62 -19.47 -10.39
C ARG A 66 15.16 -20.21 -9.16
N ALA A 67 16.26 -20.94 -9.30
CA ALA A 67 16.91 -21.63 -8.18
C ALA A 67 17.34 -20.66 -7.07
N ILE A 68 17.92 -19.50 -7.42
CA ILE A 68 18.30 -18.47 -6.45
C ILE A 68 17.06 -17.91 -5.73
N VAL A 69 15.95 -17.69 -6.43
CA VAL A 69 14.70 -17.22 -5.81
C VAL A 69 14.11 -18.28 -4.89
N GLU A 70 14.17 -19.57 -5.24
CA GLU A 70 13.72 -20.67 -4.39
C GLU A 70 14.54 -20.78 -3.09
N GLU A 71 15.86 -20.61 -3.15
CA GLU A 71 16.70 -20.52 -1.94
C GLU A 71 16.31 -19.35 -1.02
N ILE A 72 15.92 -18.22 -1.60
CA ILE A 72 15.42 -17.05 -0.86
C ILE A 72 14.05 -17.35 -0.23
N GLU A 73 13.18 -18.08 -0.92
CA GLU A 73 11.89 -18.53 -0.38
C GLU A 73 12.08 -19.54 0.77
N ASN A 74 13.12 -20.37 0.72
CA ASN A 74 13.48 -21.32 1.77
C ASN A 74 14.14 -20.69 3.01
N GLY A 75 14.28 -19.35 3.05
CA GLY A 75 14.73 -18.61 4.23
C GLY A 75 16.06 -17.86 4.06
N LEU A 76 16.68 -17.88 2.88
CA LEU A 76 17.89 -17.10 2.64
C LEU A 76 17.58 -15.60 2.59
N SER A 77 18.37 -14.78 3.30
CA SER A 77 18.21 -13.33 3.26
C SER A 77 18.63 -12.76 1.89
N LYS A 78 17.92 -11.74 1.42
CA LYS A 78 18.19 -11.08 0.12
C LYS A 78 19.58 -10.45 0.07
N ALA A 79 20.03 -9.90 1.20
CA ALA A 79 21.38 -9.35 1.35
C ALA A 79 22.46 -10.45 1.33
N GLU A 80 22.14 -11.63 1.86
CA GLU A 80 23.04 -12.78 1.88
C GLU A 80 23.14 -13.41 0.48
N ALA A 81 22.01 -13.60 -0.20
CA ALA A 81 21.96 -14.03 -1.60
C ALA A 81 22.75 -13.08 -2.51
N SER A 82 22.66 -11.76 -2.28
CA SER A 82 23.45 -10.75 -3.00
C SER A 82 24.95 -10.97 -2.85
N ARG A 83 25.42 -11.26 -1.63
CA ARG A 83 26.84 -11.53 -1.35
C ARG A 83 27.30 -12.87 -1.93
N ARG A 84 26.49 -13.92 -1.76
CA ARG A 84 26.78 -15.29 -2.20
C ARG A 84 26.89 -15.41 -3.72
N TYR A 85 25.91 -14.86 -4.44
CA TYR A 85 25.85 -14.94 -5.90
C TYR A 85 26.49 -13.74 -6.60
N LYS A 86 27.02 -12.77 -5.85
CA LYS A 86 27.56 -11.49 -6.33
C LYS A 86 26.59 -10.74 -7.26
N VAL A 87 25.29 -10.80 -6.92
CA VAL A 87 24.21 -10.13 -7.66
C VAL A 87 23.76 -8.91 -6.89
N SER A 88 23.45 -7.81 -7.56
CA SER A 88 22.84 -6.64 -6.90
C SER A 88 21.50 -6.99 -6.28
N GLN A 89 21.25 -6.49 -5.06
CA GLN A 89 19.96 -6.64 -4.39
C GLN A 89 18.79 -6.16 -5.26
N SER A 90 18.96 -5.09 -6.04
CA SER A 90 17.93 -4.57 -6.95
C SER A 90 17.51 -5.57 -8.02
N VAL A 91 18.46 -6.37 -8.52
CA VAL A 91 18.20 -7.42 -9.51
C VAL A 91 17.50 -8.61 -8.86
N ILE A 92 17.88 -8.95 -7.63
CA ILE A 92 17.22 -9.99 -6.83
C ILE A 92 15.75 -9.61 -6.58
N PHE A 93 15.45 -8.36 -6.20
CA PHE A 93 14.07 -7.89 -6.06
C PHE A 93 13.26 -8.03 -7.35
N LYS A 94 13.87 -7.71 -8.51
CA LYS A 94 13.24 -7.92 -9.83
C LYS A 94 12.95 -9.41 -10.10
N TRP A 95 13.85 -10.31 -9.71
CA TRP A 95 13.64 -11.75 -9.87
C TRP A 95 12.58 -12.30 -8.93
N ILE A 96 12.55 -11.84 -7.67
CA ILE A 96 11.51 -12.21 -6.70
C ILE A 96 10.15 -11.77 -7.23
N ALA A 97 10.01 -10.52 -7.68
CA ALA A 97 8.75 -10.03 -8.23
C ALA A 97 8.25 -10.85 -9.44
N LYS A 98 9.18 -11.38 -10.25
CA LYS A 98 8.87 -12.12 -11.48
C LYS A 98 8.63 -13.62 -11.25
N TYR A 99 9.41 -14.26 -10.39
CA TYR A 99 9.46 -15.72 -10.26
C TYR A 99 8.96 -16.25 -8.91
N SER A 100 8.79 -15.39 -7.89
CA SER A 100 8.32 -15.84 -6.58
C SER A 100 6.86 -16.28 -6.64
N LYS A 101 6.58 -17.47 -6.10
CA LYS A 101 5.24 -18.02 -5.99
C LYS A 101 4.42 -17.30 -4.92
N PHE A 102 5.08 -16.88 -3.84
CA PHE A 102 4.42 -16.18 -2.73
C PHE A 102 4.08 -14.73 -3.08
N TYR A 103 4.98 -14.04 -3.78
CA TYR A 103 4.76 -12.64 -4.18
C TYR A 103 3.62 -12.49 -5.18
N GLN A 104 3.48 -13.44 -6.11
CA GLN A 104 2.36 -13.47 -7.07
C GLN A 104 1.00 -13.69 -6.39
N LYS A 105 0.95 -14.45 -5.27
CA LYS A 105 -0.28 -14.64 -4.50
C LYS A 105 -0.72 -13.35 -3.80
N GLN A 106 0.21 -12.61 -3.22
CA GLN A 106 -0.08 -11.31 -2.60
C GLN A 106 -0.63 -10.29 -3.61
N LEU A 107 -0.13 -10.29 -4.85
CA LEU A 107 -0.68 -9.43 -5.91
C LEU A 107 -2.09 -9.83 -6.35
N ARG A 108 -2.42 -11.12 -6.37
CA ARG A 108 -3.79 -11.59 -6.66
C ARG A 108 -4.81 -11.17 -5.60
N GLN A 109 -4.39 -11.07 -4.34
CA GLN A 109 -5.27 -10.64 -3.24
C GLN A 109 -5.86 -9.22 -3.47
N VAL A 110 -5.18 -8.36 -4.24
CA VAL A 110 -5.69 -7.03 -4.58
C VAL A 110 -6.84 -7.07 -5.61
N VAL A 111 -6.93 -8.13 -6.42
CA VAL A 111 -8.02 -8.31 -7.41
C VAL A 111 -9.32 -8.80 -6.74
N GLU A 112 -9.24 -9.38 -5.55
CA GLU A 112 -10.41 -9.88 -4.82
C GLU A 112 -11.30 -8.74 -4.29
N HIS A 113 -10.75 -7.55 -4.02
CA HIS A 113 -11.53 -6.41 -3.51
C HIS A 113 -12.62 -5.92 -4.48
N GLU A 114 -12.37 -5.93 -5.79
CA GLU A 114 -13.42 -5.59 -6.77
C GLU A 114 -14.54 -6.63 -6.74
N SER A 115 -14.19 -7.91 -6.58
CA SER A 115 -15.18 -9.00 -6.49
C SER A 115 -16.02 -8.93 -5.21
N GLU A 116 -15.43 -8.51 -4.09
CA GLU A 116 -16.14 -8.31 -2.82
C GLU A 116 -17.11 -7.14 -2.91
N SER A 117 -16.70 -6.03 -3.55
CA SER A 117 -17.57 -4.87 -3.73
C SER A 117 -18.83 -5.19 -4.53
N LEU A 118 -18.73 -6.08 -5.53
CA LEU A 118 -19.86 -6.56 -6.31
C LEU A 118 -20.78 -7.47 -5.49
N ARG A 119 -20.21 -8.38 -4.70
CA ARG A 119 -20.99 -9.24 -3.79
C ARG A 119 -21.74 -8.43 -2.75
N LEU A 120 -21.11 -7.40 -2.19
CA LEU A 120 -21.76 -6.51 -1.23
C LEU A 120 -22.96 -5.79 -1.84
N LYS A 121 -22.83 -5.30 -3.09
CA LYS A 121 -23.93 -4.67 -3.82
C LYS A 121 -25.09 -5.63 -4.08
N GLN A 122 -24.78 -6.85 -4.53
CA GLN A 122 -25.81 -7.87 -4.78
C GLN A 122 -26.58 -8.21 -3.49
N VAL A 123 -25.86 -8.42 -2.39
CA VAL A 123 -26.49 -8.70 -1.09
C VAL A 123 -27.33 -7.52 -0.61
N SER A 124 -26.88 -6.27 -0.79
CA SER A 124 -27.68 -5.11 -0.42
C SER A 124 -28.96 -4.97 -1.26
N GLU A 125 -28.89 -5.24 -2.56
CA GLU A 125 -30.05 -5.19 -3.46
C GLU A 125 -31.08 -6.26 -3.10
N GLU A 126 -30.64 -7.48 -2.80
CA GLU A 126 -31.51 -8.57 -2.34
C GLU A 126 -32.17 -8.23 -1.00
N LEU A 127 -31.40 -7.65 -0.08
CA LEU A 127 -31.87 -7.24 1.23
C LEU A 127 -32.98 -6.18 1.11
N GLU A 128 -32.75 -5.13 0.33
CA GLU A 128 -33.75 -4.08 0.06
C GLU A 128 -35.03 -4.66 -0.55
N ARG A 129 -34.90 -5.56 -1.53
CA ARG A 129 -36.04 -6.24 -2.16
C ARG A 129 -36.85 -7.04 -1.14
N VAL A 130 -36.19 -7.83 -0.29
CA VAL A 130 -36.85 -8.67 0.71
C VAL A 130 -37.55 -7.80 1.76
N TYR A 131 -36.89 -6.77 2.27
CA TYR A 131 -37.51 -5.86 3.24
C TYR A 131 -38.73 -5.13 2.67
N ALA A 132 -38.68 -4.71 1.41
CA ALA A 132 -39.83 -4.09 0.74
C ALA A 132 -41.03 -5.05 0.61
N LEU A 133 -40.78 -6.33 0.28
CA LEU A 133 -41.83 -7.35 0.22
C LEU A 133 -42.41 -7.65 1.60
N LEU A 134 -41.56 -7.81 2.60
CA LEU A 134 -41.96 -8.06 3.97
C LEU A 134 -42.82 -6.91 4.52
N GLY A 135 -42.42 -5.67 4.27
CA GLY A 135 -43.19 -4.49 4.68
C GLY A 135 -44.59 -4.43 4.06
N ARG A 136 -44.72 -4.81 2.78
CA ARG A 136 -46.04 -4.90 2.11
C ARG A 136 -46.93 -5.96 2.75
N GLU A 137 -46.38 -7.13 3.03
CA GLU A 137 -47.14 -8.22 3.64
C GLU A 137 -47.54 -7.88 5.08
N GLN A 138 -46.63 -7.27 5.86
CA GLN A 138 -46.92 -6.84 7.23
C GLN A 138 -48.01 -5.76 7.27
N ALA A 139 -47.97 -4.78 6.36
CA ALA A 139 -48.99 -3.74 6.27
C ALA A 139 -50.38 -4.33 5.96
N LYS A 140 -50.44 -5.34 5.10
CA LYS A 140 -51.68 -6.07 4.79
C LYS A 140 -52.22 -6.81 6.02
N SER A 141 -51.37 -7.54 6.75
CA SER A 141 -51.77 -8.23 7.98
C SER A 141 -52.29 -7.25 9.03
N MET A 142 -51.58 -6.15 9.26
CA MET A 142 -52.00 -5.11 10.22
C MET A 142 -53.35 -4.50 9.84
N TYR A 143 -53.59 -4.24 8.56
CA TYR A 143 -54.88 -3.71 8.09
C TYR A 143 -56.02 -4.70 8.33
N LEU A 144 -55.82 -5.98 8.04
CA LEU A 144 -56.82 -7.02 8.26
C LEU A 144 -57.10 -7.22 9.75
N GLU A 145 -56.07 -7.23 10.60
CA GLU A 145 -56.21 -7.31 12.06
C GLU A 145 -57.02 -6.11 12.60
N ALA A 146 -56.74 -4.89 12.12
CA ALA A 146 -57.46 -3.69 12.52
C ALA A 146 -58.95 -3.75 12.12
N ILE A 147 -59.27 -4.27 10.92
CA ILE A 147 -60.67 -4.47 10.51
C ILE A 147 -61.37 -5.47 11.44
N ILE A 148 -60.71 -6.59 11.75
CA ILE A 148 -61.28 -7.63 12.63
C ILE A 148 -61.55 -7.04 14.01
N GLU A 149 -60.59 -6.33 14.60
CA GLU A 149 -60.74 -5.70 15.91
C GLU A 149 -61.90 -4.69 15.94
N GLN A 150 -62.03 -3.86 14.91
CA GLN A 150 -63.12 -2.89 14.83
C GLN A 150 -64.49 -3.56 14.61
N ALA A 151 -64.54 -4.65 13.85
CA ALA A 151 -65.75 -5.44 13.66
C ALA A 151 -66.17 -6.15 14.95
N ASP A 152 -65.22 -6.75 15.69
CA ASP A 152 -65.46 -7.39 16.99
C ASP A 152 -66.01 -6.37 18.00
N SER A 153 -65.41 -5.19 18.08
CA SER A 153 -65.86 -4.11 18.97
C SER A 153 -67.28 -3.61 18.62
N SER A 154 -67.60 -3.50 17.33
CA SER A 154 -68.90 -3.00 16.88
C SER A 154 -70.03 -4.04 17.00
N LEU A 155 -69.74 -5.32 16.79
CA LEU A 155 -70.73 -6.41 16.86
C LEU A 155 -70.81 -7.11 18.22
N ASN A 156 -69.88 -6.86 19.17
CA ASN A 156 -69.74 -7.64 20.42
C ASN A 156 -69.72 -9.17 20.18
N LEU A 157 -69.22 -9.60 19.03
CA LEU A 157 -69.02 -10.99 18.66
C LEU A 157 -67.52 -11.21 18.47
N ASP A 158 -66.96 -12.25 19.07
CA ASP A 158 -65.57 -12.67 18.84
C ASP A 158 -65.48 -13.37 17.47
N LEU A 159 -65.23 -12.61 16.40
CA LEU A 159 -65.14 -13.16 15.05
C LEU A 159 -63.97 -14.14 14.95
N LYS A 160 -62.89 -13.95 15.70
CA LYS A 160 -61.73 -14.85 15.71
C LYS A 160 -62.07 -16.28 16.17
N LYS A 161 -63.11 -16.47 17.00
CA LYS A 161 -63.57 -17.78 17.50
C LYS A 161 -64.73 -18.41 16.75
N ASN A 162 -65.55 -17.64 16.05
CA ASN A 162 -66.78 -18.16 15.44
C ASN A 162 -66.58 -18.82 14.07
N PHE A 163 -65.35 -18.98 13.59
CA PHE A 163 -65.06 -19.69 12.33
C PHE A 163 -64.93 -21.22 12.49
N ASP A 164 -64.94 -21.76 13.72
CA ASP A 164 -64.91 -23.20 13.99
C ASP A 164 -66.28 -23.90 13.81
N VAL A 165 -67.25 -23.25 13.16
CA VAL A 165 -68.53 -23.90 12.84
C VAL A 165 -68.26 -25.03 11.84
N PRO A 166 -68.64 -26.29 12.12
CA PRO A 166 -68.58 -27.35 11.13
C PRO A 166 -69.43 -26.90 9.95
N GLN A 167 -68.79 -26.63 8.82
CA GLN A 167 -69.46 -26.40 7.55
C GLN A 167 -70.51 -27.50 7.39
N SER A 168 -71.79 -27.14 7.36
CA SER A 168 -72.88 -28.08 7.13
C SER A 168 -72.54 -28.95 5.92
N PRO A 169 -72.85 -30.26 5.91
CA PRO A 169 -72.44 -31.14 4.82
C PRO A 169 -73.27 -30.83 3.56
N LEU A 170 -72.86 -29.81 2.81
CA LEU A 170 -73.53 -29.43 1.58
C LEU A 170 -73.03 -30.33 0.44
N CYS A 171 -73.91 -31.27 0.09
CA CYS A 171 -74.08 -31.96 -1.19
C CYS A 171 -72.88 -32.74 -1.75
N LYS A 172 -72.88 -34.05 -1.47
CA LYS A 172 -72.14 -35.05 -2.24
C LYS A 172 -72.67 -35.09 -3.68
N ASN A 173 -71.95 -34.50 -4.62
CA ASN A 173 -72.18 -34.73 -6.04
C ASN A 173 -71.92 -36.21 -6.36
N LYS A 174 -73.00 -36.99 -6.57
CA LYS A 174 -72.91 -38.35 -7.09
C LYS A 174 -72.42 -38.27 -8.53
N LYS A 175 -71.18 -38.71 -8.79
CA LYS A 175 -70.70 -38.96 -10.16
C LYS A 175 -71.62 -39.97 -10.84
N PRO A 176 -72.10 -39.73 -12.08
CA PRO A 176 -72.86 -40.74 -12.80
C PRO A 176 -71.96 -41.93 -13.13
N LYS A 177 -72.48 -43.14 -12.92
CA LYS A 177 -71.86 -44.39 -13.36
C LYS A 177 -72.02 -44.45 -14.89
N ASN A 178 -70.90 -44.47 -15.61
CA ASN A 178 -70.90 -44.82 -17.03
C ASN A 178 -71.15 -46.33 -17.15
N HIS A 179 -72.06 -46.68 -18.06
CA HIS A 179 -72.46 -48.04 -18.41
C HIS A 179 -71.73 -48.50 -19.68
#